data_AF-X1EN25-F1
#
_entry.id   AF-X1EN25-F1
#
_cell.length_a   1.000
_cell.length_b   1.000
_cell.length_c   1.000
_cell.angle_alpha   90.00
_cell.angle_beta   90.00
_cell.angle_gamma   90.00
#
_symmetry.space_group_name_H-M   'P 1'
#
loop_
_entity.id
_entity.type
_entity.pdbx_description
1 polymer ?
#
loop_
_entity_poly.entity_id
_entity_poly.type
_entity_poly.pdbx_seq_one_letter_code
_entity_poly.pdbx_strand_id
1 'polypeptide(L)'
;MVVDIREKFLPKIFGEEDAEVKRKLFKDAYSDTISKVIKEEKCDLLSDGTILPDIEESFGVKISDLKETMSLKEEISLKNKNIRGFVKSQHNLDIEYDVGATVQPVASLTKPEVRKILEYFKMPNELVYRNAFPGPALSARIIGPVTSENLKFEKKVHDIVESTINDYYTEKFGKPMIINDKGEQEPFQAFAATTTDV
;
A
#
# COMPACT_ATOMS: atom_id res chain seq x y z
N MET A 1 11.27 3.38 14.70
CA MET A 1 12.51 2.74 14.22
C MET A 1 12.51 2.75 12.70
N VAL A 2 13.65 2.94 12.05
CA VAL A 2 13.82 2.76 10.60
C VAL A 2 14.77 1.60 10.37
N VAL A 3 14.38 0.60 9.59
CA VAL A 3 15.20 -0.58 9.28
C VAL A 3 15.63 -0.52 7.82
N ASP A 4 16.94 -0.37 7.59
CA ASP A 4 17.51 -0.35 6.24
C ASP A 4 17.90 -1.76 5.80
N ILE A 5 17.22 -2.28 4.78
CA ILE A 5 17.48 -3.59 4.18
C ILE A 5 18.01 -3.50 2.76
N ARG A 6 18.37 -2.30 2.28
CA ARG A 6 18.75 -2.07 0.86
C ARG A 6 19.91 -2.99 0.43
N GLU A 7 20.96 -3.06 1.22
CA GLU A 7 22.14 -3.92 0.94
C GLU A 7 21.80 -5.42 0.90
N LYS A 8 20.74 -5.85 1.61
CA LYS A 8 20.30 -7.25 1.63
C LYS A 8 19.30 -7.59 0.53
N PHE A 9 18.54 -6.59 0.08
CA PHE A 9 17.44 -6.77 -0.87
C PHE A 9 17.84 -6.48 -2.31
N LEU A 10 18.55 -5.37 -2.57
CA LEU A 10 18.89 -4.94 -3.92
C LEU A 10 19.66 -6.00 -4.73
N PRO A 11 20.65 -6.73 -4.16
CA PRO A 11 21.33 -7.79 -4.90
C PRO A 11 20.42 -8.95 -5.31
N LYS A 12 19.29 -9.17 -4.61
CA LYS A 12 18.35 -10.26 -4.91
C LYS A 12 17.40 -9.93 -6.06
N ILE A 13 17.10 -8.65 -6.26
CA ILE A 13 16.15 -8.21 -7.29
C ILE A 13 16.87 -7.75 -8.57
N PHE A 14 18.16 -7.45 -8.50
CA PHE A 14 18.91 -7.06 -9.69
C PHE A 14 19.05 -8.22 -10.68
N GLY A 15 18.77 -7.94 -11.95
CA GLY A 15 18.71 -8.91 -13.03
C GLY A 15 17.33 -9.55 -13.22
N GLU A 16 16.43 -9.43 -12.24
CA GLU A 16 15.09 -10.02 -12.35
C GLU A 16 14.22 -9.24 -13.33
N GLU A 17 13.58 -9.96 -14.25
CA GLU A 17 12.71 -9.39 -15.29
C GLU A 17 11.23 -9.65 -15.01
N ASP A 18 10.91 -10.84 -14.51
CA ASP A 18 9.56 -11.31 -14.29
C ASP A 18 8.85 -10.56 -13.16
N ALA A 19 7.63 -10.07 -13.44
CA ALA A 19 6.87 -9.23 -12.52
C ALA A 19 6.44 -9.99 -11.25
N GLU A 20 6.07 -11.26 -11.38
CA GLU A 20 5.64 -12.07 -10.24
C GLU A 20 6.83 -12.49 -9.37
N VAL A 21 7.99 -12.76 -9.98
CA VAL A 21 9.25 -13.00 -9.24
C VAL A 21 9.66 -11.75 -8.46
N LYS A 22 9.66 -10.56 -9.09
CA LYS A 22 9.94 -9.28 -8.39
C LYS A 22 9.00 -9.08 -7.20
N ARG A 23 7.70 -9.33 -7.39
CA ARG A 23 6.68 -9.22 -6.34
C ARG A 23 6.93 -10.20 -5.20
N LYS A 24 7.24 -11.46 -5.52
CA LYS A 24 7.55 -12.50 -4.53
C LYS A 24 8.78 -12.14 -3.71
N LEU A 25 9.88 -11.75 -4.37
CA LEU A 25 11.11 -11.33 -3.69
C LEU A 25 10.88 -10.17 -2.72
N PHE A 26 10.13 -9.15 -3.15
CA PHE A 26 9.76 -8.03 -2.28
C PHE A 26 8.96 -8.51 -1.07
N LYS A 27 7.95 -9.34 -1.29
CA LYS A 27 7.09 -9.87 -0.23
C LYS A 27 7.89 -10.67 0.80
N ASP A 28 8.75 -11.59 0.34
CA ASP A 28 9.57 -12.43 1.20
C ASP A 28 10.50 -11.55 2.05
N ALA A 29 11.18 -10.58 1.43
CA ALA A 29 12.04 -9.64 2.14
C ALA A 29 11.28 -8.78 3.17
N TYR A 30 10.08 -8.31 2.84
CA TYR A 30 9.24 -7.53 3.73
C TYR A 30 8.77 -8.38 4.91
N SER A 31 8.25 -9.58 4.65
CA SER A 31 7.76 -10.52 5.67
C SER A 31 8.85 -10.91 6.64
N ASP A 32 10.03 -11.27 6.13
CA ASP A 32 11.18 -11.65 6.96
C ASP A 32 11.64 -10.50 7.85
N THR A 33 11.68 -9.29 7.30
CA THR A 33 12.12 -8.09 8.04
C THR A 33 11.14 -7.73 9.16
N ILE A 34 9.84 -7.69 8.87
CA ILE A 34 8.82 -7.40 9.88
C ILE A 34 8.78 -8.49 10.96
N SER A 35 8.86 -9.76 10.57
CA SER A 35 8.90 -10.88 11.52
C SER A 35 10.09 -10.79 12.46
N LYS A 36 11.25 -10.36 11.95
CA LYS A 36 12.44 -10.13 12.76
C LYS A 36 12.23 -8.97 13.75
N VAL A 37 11.70 -7.84 13.28
CA VAL A 37 11.41 -6.67 14.11
C VAL A 37 10.41 -7.01 15.23
N ILE A 38 9.34 -7.73 14.92
CA ILE A 38 8.33 -8.17 15.90
C ILE A 38 8.98 -8.96 17.05
N LYS A 39 9.89 -9.88 16.72
CA LYS A 39 10.61 -10.68 17.71
C LYS A 39 11.61 -9.86 18.53
N GLU A 40 12.35 -8.96 17.89
CA GLU A 40 13.35 -8.12 18.55
C GLU A 40 12.70 -7.11 19.51
N GLU A 41 11.61 -6.48 19.08
CA GLU A 41 10.86 -5.48 19.86
C GLU A 41 9.82 -6.11 20.80
N LYS A 42 9.61 -7.42 20.73
CA LYS A 42 8.62 -8.18 21.52
C LYS A 42 7.21 -7.60 21.38
N CYS A 43 6.78 -7.37 20.15
CA CYS A 43 5.46 -6.79 19.87
C CYS A 43 4.34 -7.80 20.19
N ASP A 44 3.37 -7.39 21.02
CA ASP A 44 2.18 -8.21 21.33
C ASP A 44 1.06 -8.06 20.30
N LEU A 45 0.99 -6.90 19.65
CA LEU A 45 -0.08 -6.51 18.73
C LEU A 45 0.51 -5.95 17.42
N LEU A 46 -0.21 -6.16 16.33
CA LEU A 46 0.13 -5.63 15.02
C LEU A 46 -1.02 -4.78 14.47
N SER A 47 -0.80 -3.49 14.30
CA SER A 47 -1.81 -2.61 13.69
C SER A 47 -1.66 -2.61 12.18
N ASP A 48 -2.77 -2.81 11.46
CA ASP A 48 -2.81 -2.81 10.00
C ASP A 48 -3.79 -1.77 9.46
N GLY A 49 -3.43 -1.14 8.35
CA GLY A 49 -4.19 -0.08 7.70
C GLY A 49 -5.28 -0.58 6.75
N THR A 50 -5.74 -1.83 6.90
CA THR A 50 -6.79 -2.43 6.07
C THR A 50 -8.04 -1.55 6.09
N ILE A 51 -8.58 -1.25 4.90
CA ILE A 51 -9.83 -0.51 4.70
C ILE A 51 -10.90 -1.39 4.09
N LEU A 52 -12.14 -0.89 4.05
CA LEU A 52 -13.31 -1.64 3.58
C LEU A 52 -13.14 -2.25 2.17
N PRO A 53 -12.64 -1.51 1.15
CA PRO A 53 -12.36 -2.09 -0.17
C PRO A 53 -11.41 -3.30 -0.14
N ASP A 54 -10.42 -3.31 0.75
CA ASP A 54 -9.46 -4.42 0.87
C ASP A 54 -10.14 -5.68 1.46
N ILE A 55 -11.21 -5.51 2.23
CA ILE A 55 -12.01 -6.62 2.77
C ILE A 55 -12.86 -7.22 1.65
N GLU A 56 -13.54 -6.38 0.88
CA GLU A 56 -14.39 -6.81 -0.24
C GLU A 56 -13.57 -7.57 -1.29
N GLU A 57 -12.38 -7.07 -1.63
CA GLU A 57 -11.50 -7.69 -2.62
C GLU A 57 -11.01 -9.08 -2.19
N SER A 58 -10.57 -9.26 -0.93
CA SER A 58 -10.02 -10.55 -0.52
C SER A 58 -11.06 -11.58 -0.10
N PHE A 59 -12.25 -11.16 0.35
CA PHE A 59 -13.27 -12.10 0.83
C PHE A 59 -14.39 -12.36 -0.18
N GLY A 60 -14.42 -11.63 -1.31
CA GLY A 60 -15.48 -11.75 -2.31
C GLY A 60 -16.86 -11.36 -1.77
N VAL A 61 -16.90 -10.67 -0.64
CA VAL A 61 -18.12 -10.19 0.02
C VAL A 61 -18.51 -8.88 -0.65
N LYS A 62 -19.72 -8.82 -1.22
CA LYS A 62 -20.24 -7.57 -1.80
C LYS A 62 -20.80 -6.68 -0.69
N ILE A 63 -20.81 -5.37 -0.91
CA ILE A 63 -21.44 -4.36 -0.01
C ILE A 63 -22.86 -4.77 0.41
N SER A 64 -23.62 -5.43 -0.47
CA SER A 64 -24.98 -5.92 -0.18
C SER A 64 -25.06 -6.98 0.93
N ASP A 65 -23.95 -7.66 1.20
CA ASP A 65 -23.86 -8.78 2.14
C ASP A 65 -23.32 -8.33 3.51
N LEU A 66 -22.79 -7.11 3.59
CA LEU A 66 -22.42 -6.44 4.84
C LEU A 66 -23.67 -5.76 5.42
N LYS A 67 -24.33 -6.43 6.37
CA LYS A 67 -25.40 -5.80 7.14
C LYS A 67 -24.81 -4.67 7.98
N GLU A 68 -25.42 -3.49 7.93
CA GLU A 68 -25.08 -2.30 8.75
C GLU A 68 -25.00 -2.59 10.26
N THR A 69 -25.58 -3.71 10.70
CA THR A 69 -25.37 -4.28 12.03
C THR A 69 -25.05 -5.77 11.91
N MET A 70 -23.78 -6.12 12.14
CA MET A 70 -23.37 -7.49 12.44
C MET A 70 -23.65 -7.77 13.92
N SER A 71 -24.18 -8.96 14.23
CA SER A 71 -24.28 -9.37 15.63
C SER A 71 -22.90 -9.65 16.19
N LEU A 72 -22.70 -9.41 17.49
CA LEU A 72 -21.44 -9.69 18.20
C LEU A 72 -20.94 -11.13 17.93
N LYS A 73 -21.85 -12.08 17.69
CA LYS A 73 -21.52 -13.48 17.37
C LYS A 73 -20.93 -13.68 15.98
N GLU A 74 -21.37 -12.92 14.99
CA GLU A 74 -20.84 -13.00 13.61
C GLU A 74 -19.46 -12.36 13.53
N GLU A 75 -19.28 -11.24 14.22
CA GLU A 75 -17.98 -10.59 14.42
C GLU A 75 -17.00 -11.54 15.12
N ILE A 76 -17.43 -12.19 16.21
CA ILE A 76 -16.65 -13.21 16.92
C ILE A 76 -16.37 -14.43 16.03
N SER A 77 -17.29 -14.85 15.16
CA SER A 77 -17.07 -16.00 14.28
C SER A 77 -16.08 -15.72 13.14
N LEU A 78 -16.04 -14.49 12.64
CA LEU A 78 -15.04 -14.04 11.67
C LEU A 78 -13.68 -13.83 12.35
N LYS A 79 -13.66 -13.26 13.55
CA LYS A 79 -12.47 -13.09 14.38
C LYS A 79 -11.88 -14.44 14.82
N ASN A 80 -12.72 -15.43 15.15
CA ASN A 80 -12.29 -16.77 15.58
C ASN A 80 -11.81 -17.67 14.44
N LYS A 81 -12.08 -17.32 13.17
CA LYS A 81 -11.41 -17.99 12.04
C LYS A 81 -9.95 -17.55 11.89
N ASN A 82 -9.58 -16.38 12.42
CA ASN A 82 -8.24 -15.78 12.28
C ASN A 82 -7.64 -15.44 13.66
N ILE A 83 -7.25 -16.47 14.42
CA ILE A 83 -6.68 -16.36 15.79
C ILE A 83 -5.15 -16.10 15.77
N ARG A 84 -4.54 -15.82 14.62
CA ARG A 84 -3.12 -15.43 14.52
C ARG A 84 -2.96 -14.16 13.71
N GLY A 85 -2.10 -13.26 14.19
CA GLY A 85 -1.95 -11.92 13.62
C GLY A 85 -1.66 -11.97 12.13
N PHE A 86 -2.56 -11.36 11.37
CA PHE A 86 -2.55 -11.30 9.93
C PHE A 86 -2.46 -9.85 9.48
N VAL A 87 -1.61 -9.53 8.51
CA VAL A 87 -1.61 -8.22 7.84
C VAL A 87 -1.95 -8.42 6.39
N LYS A 88 -2.96 -7.70 5.90
CA LYS A 88 -3.18 -7.60 4.46
C LYS A 88 -2.12 -6.66 3.90
N SER A 89 -1.06 -7.24 3.34
CA SER A 89 -0.33 -6.51 2.30
C SER A 89 -1.30 -6.21 1.14
N GLN A 90 -1.04 -5.14 0.37
CA GLN A 90 -1.87 -4.62 -0.75
C GLN A 90 -2.08 -5.61 -1.94
N HIS A 91 -1.94 -6.91 -1.69
CA HIS A 91 -1.74 -7.96 -2.67
C HIS A 91 -2.37 -9.31 -2.28
N ASN A 92 -3.31 -9.36 -1.32
CA ASN A 92 -4.09 -10.57 -0.97
C ASN A 92 -3.23 -11.78 -0.58
N LEU A 93 -2.22 -11.56 0.28
CA LEU A 93 -1.37 -12.65 0.73
C LEU A 93 -1.42 -12.75 2.24
N ASP A 94 -1.84 -13.93 2.67
CA ASP A 94 -2.02 -14.32 4.06
C ASP A 94 -0.68 -14.46 4.78
N ILE A 95 -0.09 -13.34 5.20
CA ILE A 95 1.16 -13.34 5.97
C ILE A 95 0.79 -13.37 7.45
N GLU A 96 1.03 -14.52 8.09
CA GLU A 96 0.91 -14.68 9.53
C GLU A 96 2.18 -14.20 10.23
N TYR A 97 2.01 -13.32 11.20
CA TYR A 97 3.07 -12.86 12.09
C TYR A 97 2.87 -13.44 13.49
N ASP A 98 3.99 -13.68 14.18
CA ASP A 98 4.02 -14.20 15.55
C ASP A 98 3.68 -13.10 16.56
N VAL A 99 2.40 -12.71 16.59
CA VAL A 99 1.80 -11.71 17.49
C VAL A 99 0.47 -12.22 18.04
N GLY A 100 0.05 -11.70 19.18
CA GLY A 100 -1.18 -12.12 19.86
C GLY A 100 -2.46 -11.74 19.13
N ALA A 101 -2.48 -10.59 18.43
CA ALA A 101 -3.60 -10.18 17.60
C ALA A 101 -3.22 -9.10 16.57
N THR A 102 -3.97 -9.04 15.47
CA THR A 102 -3.99 -7.86 14.58
C THR A 102 -5.12 -6.92 14.95
N VAL A 103 -4.84 -5.61 14.90
CA VAL A 103 -5.82 -4.54 15.06
C VAL A 103 -5.97 -3.79 13.72
N GLN A 104 -7.19 -3.72 13.18
CA GLN A 104 -7.50 -3.01 11.93
C GLN A 104 -8.48 -1.85 12.22
N PRO A 105 -7.98 -0.69 12.70
CA PRO A 105 -8.83 0.36 13.25
C PRO A 105 -9.74 1.04 12.22
N VAL A 106 -9.43 0.92 10.93
CA VAL A 106 -10.15 1.57 9.82
C VAL A 106 -10.79 0.58 8.85
N ALA A 107 -10.93 -0.69 9.25
CA ALA A 107 -11.47 -1.78 8.45
C ALA A 107 -12.86 -1.49 7.86
N SER A 108 -13.70 -0.72 8.57
CA SER A 108 -15.06 -0.39 8.16
C SER A 108 -15.17 0.86 7.28
N LEU A 109 -14.04 1.48 6.92
CA LEU A 109 -14.02 2.79 6.26
C LEU A 109 -13.55 2.69 4.81
N THR A 110 -14.09 3.56 3.97
CA THR A 110 -13.63 3.78 2.60
C THR A 110 -12.45 4.78 2.56
N LYS A 111 -11.72 4.85 1.43
CA LYS A 111 -10.61 5.82 1.26
C LYS A 111 -11.05 7.27 1.52
N PRO A 112 -12.20 7.77 1.01
CA PRO A 112 -12.65 9.13 1.32
C PRO A 112 -12.92 9.37 2.81
N GLU A 113 -13.42 8.38 3.53
CA GLU A 113 -13.70 8.50 4.97
C GLU A 113 -12.42 8.52 5.80
N VAL A 114 -11.44 7.68 5.46
CA VAL A 114 -10.11 7.74 6.07
C VAL A 114 -9.46 9.10 5.84
N ARG A 115 -9.60 9.69 4.63
CA ARG A 115 -9.10 11.05 4.34
C ARG A 115 -9.73 12.11 5.24
N LYS A 116 -11.05 12.08 5.45
CA LYS A 116 -11.74 13.00 6.38
C LYS A 116 -11.21 12.89 7.80
N ILE A 117 -10.88 11.68 8.26
CA ILE A 117 -10.26 11.47 9.58
C ILE A 117 -8.88 12.12 9.63
N LEU A 118 -8.05 11.92 8.60
CA LEU A 118 -6.70 12.52 8.54
C LEU A 118 -6.77 14.06 8.47
N GLU A 119 -7.72 14.63 7.73
CA GLU A 119 -7.99 16.08 7.68
C GLU A 119 -8.43 16.61 9.04
N TYR A 120 -9.30 15.89 9.76
CA TYR A 120 -9.71 16.24 11.13
C TYR A 120 -8.52 16.28 12.09
N PHE A 121 -7.58 15.33 11.94
CA PHE A 121 -6.30 15.32 12.67
C PHE A 121 -5.28 16.35 12.15
N LYS A 122 -5.63 17.17 11.15
CA LYS A 122 -4.75 18.17 10.52
C LYS A 122 -3.44 17.57 9.99
N MET A 123 -3.51 16.36 9.45
CA MET A 123 -2.37 15.74 8.79
C MET A 123 -1.97 16.54 7.54
N PRO A 124 -0.67 16.59 7.19
CA PRO A 124 -0.21 17.24 5.97
C PRO A 124 -0.96 16.75 4.73
N ASN A 125 -1.38 17.66 3.85
CA ASN A 125 -2.09 17.32 2.61
C ASN A 125 -1.35 16.29 1.75
N GLU A 126 -0.01 16.35 1.75
CA GLU A 126 0.85 15.38 1.06
C GLU A 126 0.68 13.94 1.56
N LEU A 127 0.29 13.74 2.83
CA LEU A 127 0.00 12.42 3.39
C LEU A 127 -1.46 12.02 3.15
N VAL A 128 -2.40 12.96 3.29
CA VAL A 128 -3.85 12.72 3.09
C VAL A 128 -4.14 12.31 1.65
N TYR A 129 -3.54 13.01 0.70
CA TYR A 129 -3.81 12.89 -0.73
C TYR A 129 -2.69 12.17 -1.49
N ARG A 130 -1.78 11.49 -0.78
CA ARG A 130 -0.72 10.72 -1.43
C ARG A 130 -1.31 9.67 -2.37
N ASN A 131 -0.71 9.55 -3.55
CA ASN A 131 -1.02 8.46 -4.45
C ASN A 131 -0.68 7.10 -3.81
N ALA A 132 -1.48 6.09 -4.14
CA ALA A 132 -1.17 4.73 -3.74
C ALA A 132 0.15 4.30 -4.38
N PHE A 133 1.01 3.65 -3.59
CA PHE A 133 2.30 3.18 -4.04
C PHE A 133 2.35 1.66 -3.91
N PRO A 134 2.65 0.91 -5.00
CA PRO A 134 2.54 -0.55 -4.99
C PRO A 134 3.62 -1.18 -4.11
N GLY A 135 3.36 -2.40 -3.63
CA GLY A 135 4.31 -3.20 -2.82
C GLY A 135 5.70 -3.32 -3.47
N PRO A 136 5.84 -3.92 -4.67
CA PRO A 136 7.13 -3.99 -5.37
C PRO A 136 7.70 -2.63 -5.81
N ALA A 137 7.05 -1.52 -5.45
CA ALA A 137 7.55 -0.17 -5.58
C ALA A 137 7.89 0.15 -7.05
N LEU A 138 9.03 0.79 -7.27
CA LEU A 138 9.52 1.16 -8.60
C LEU A 138 9.99 -0.05 -9.41
N SER A 139 10.28 -1.20 -8.79
CA SER A 139 10.73 -2.38 -9.55
C SER A 139 9.63 -2.93 -10.46
N ALA A 140 8.36 -2.77 -10.07
CA ALA A 140 7.20 -3.10 -10.91
C ALA A 140 6.99 -2.11 -12.07
N ARG A 141 7.60 -0.92 -12.01
CA ARG A 141 7.53 0.09 -13.08
C ARG A 141 8.67 -0.08 -14.10
N ILE A 142 9.68 -0.88 -13.78
CA ILE A 142 10.80 -1.18 -14.68
C ILE A 142 10.45 -2.38 -15.54
N ILE A 143 10.27 -2.13 -16.84
CA ILE A 143 10.11 -3.17 -17.85
C ILE A 143 11.48 -3.80 -18.13
N GLY A 144 11.55 -5.13 -18.06
CA GLY A 144 12.80 -5.89 -18.20
C GLY A 144 13.60 -5.97 -16.90
N PRO A 145 14.92 -6.23 -16.97
CA PRO A 145 15.74 -6.52 -15.81
C PRO A 145 15.93 -5.30 -14.93
N VAL A 146 15.73 -5.44 -13.62
CA VAL A 146 16.03 -4.36 -12.69
C VAL A 146 17.54 -4.22 -12.54
N THR A 147 18.07 -3.03 -12.73
CA THR A 147 19.49 -2.71 -12.56
C THR A 147 19.65 -1.52 -11.62
N SER A 148 20.85 -1.32 -11.09
CA SER A 148 21.11 -0.13 -10.28
C SER A 148 20.94 1.17 -11.07
N GLU A 149 21.18 1.13 -12.39
CA GLU A 149 21.09 2.30 -13.26
C GLU A 149 19.63 2.65 -13.55
N ASN A 150 18.84 1.69 -14.06
CA ASN A 150 17.45 1.97 -14.39
C ASN A 150 16.60 2.23 -13.14
N LEU A 151 16.92 1.63 -11.99
CA LEU A 151 16.25 1.95 -10.73
C LEU A 151 16.55 3.38 -10.26
N LYS A 152 17.79 3.86 -10.46
CA LYS A 152 18.16 5.25 -10.14
C LYS A 152 17.51 6.24 -11.11
N PHE A 153 17.41 5.86 -12.38
CA PHE A 153 16.73 6.65 -13.40
C PHE A 153 15.22 6.73 -13.10
N GLU A 154 14.57 5.59 -12.87
CA GLU A 154 13.14 5.50 -12.56
C GLU A 154 12.78 6.31 -11.31
N LYS A 155 13.63 6.30 -10.26
CA LYS A 155 13.45 7.16 -9.09
C LYS A 155 13.37 8.65 -9.44
N LYS A 156 14.30 9.12 -10.28
CA LYS A 156 14.34 10.54 -10.69
C LYS A 156 13.14 10.90 -11.55
N VAL A 157 12.80 10.03 -12.50
CA VAL A 157 11.66 10.22 -13.40
C VAL A 157 10.35 10.25 -12.61
N HIS A 158 10.17 9.30 -11.70
CA HIS A 158 9.01 9.24 -10.81
C HIS A 158 8.87 10.51 -9.97
N ASP A 159 9.96 10.96 -9.34
CA ASP A 159 9.99 12.18 -8.52
C ASP A 159 9.60 13.42 -9.34
N ILE A 160 10.21 13.60 -10.52
CA ILE A 160 9.90 14.74 -11.41
C ILE A 160 8.44 14.73 -11.86
N VAL A 161 7.92 13.56 -12.26
CA VAL A 161 6.53 13.44 -12.75
C VAL A 161 5.54 13.71 -11.63
N GLU A 162 5.73 13.09 -10.45
CA GLU A 162 4.82 13.29 -9.33
C GLU A 162 4.88 14.71 -8.79
N SER A 163 6.08 15.30 -8.64
CA SER A 163 6.23 16.67 -8.16
C SER A 163 5.57 17.67 -9.13
N THR A 164 5.86 17.56 -10.43
CA THR A 164 5.33 18.48 -11.45
C THR A 164 3.79 18.45 -11.47
N ILE A 165 3.21 17.27 -11.31
CA ILE A 165 1.76 17.10 -11.32
C ILE A 165 1.15 17.61 -10.02
N ASN A 166 1.74 17.29 -8.88
CA ASN A 166 1.27 17.80 -7.59
C ASN A 166 1.32 19.34 -7.54
N ASP A 167 2.39 19.95 -8.07
CA ASP A 167 2.55 21.40 -8.16
C ASP A 167 1.45 21.99 -9.06
N TYR A 168 1.24 21.44 -10.25
CA TYR A 168 0.17 21.88 -11.16
C TYR A 168 -1.21 21.85 -10.49
N TYR A 169 -1.55 20.76 -9.81
CA TYR A 169 -2.85 20.64 -9.14
C TYR A 169 -2.95 21.56 -7.91
N THR A 170 -1.87 21.72 -7.15
CA THR A 170 -1.83 22.60 -5.99
C THR A 170 -2.00 24.07 -6.39
N GLU A 171 -1.32 24.52 -7.45
CA GLU A 171 -1.45 25.87 -7.99
C GLU A 171 -2.87 26.13 -8.52
N LYS A 172 -3.46 25.17 -9.23
CA LYS A 172 -4.76 25.35 -9.90
C LYS A 172 -5.97 25.13 -8.99
N PHE A 173 -5.86 24.24 -8.00
CA PHE A 173 -6.99 23.77 -7.19
C PHE A 173 -6.77 23.82 -5.68
N GLY A 174 -5.58 24.26 -5.22
CA GLY A 174 -5.24 24.37 -3.79
C GLY A 174 -4.93 23.04 -3.10
N LYS A 175 -4.85 21.94 -3.84
CA LYS A 175 -4.55 20.58 -3.34
C LYS A 175 -3.90 19.74 -4.45
N PRO A 176 -3.08 18.72 -4.11
CA PRO A 176 -2.33 17.94 -5.10
C PRO A 176 -3.20 16.99 -5.93
N MET A 177 -4.49 16.86 -5.60
CA MET A 177 -5.44 15.93 -6.21
C MET A 177 -6.87 16.41 -5.98
N ILE A 178 -7.75 16.27 -6.97
CA ILE A 178 -9.18 16.49 -6.85
C ILE A 178 -9.94 15.15 -6.90
N ILE A 179 -11.17 15.17 -6.41
CA ILE A 179 -12.15 14.12 -6.70
C ILE A 179 -13.13 14.75 -7.68
N ASN A 180 -13.26 14.19 -8.87
CA ASN A 180 -14.16 14.70 -9.89
C ASN A 180 -15.63 14.43 -9.52
N ASP A 181 -16.56 14.93 -10.33
CA ASP A 181 -18.00 14.79 -10.08
C ASP A 181 -18.49 13.33 -10.10
N LYS A 182 -17.68 12.39 -10.60
CA LYS A 182 -17.93 10.95 -10.60
C LYS A 182 -17.37 10.24 -9.37
N GLY A 183 -16.74 10.96 -8.45
CA GLY A 183 -16.07 10.36 -7.29
C GLY A 183 -14.70 9.79 -7.60
N GLU A 184 -14.14 10.03 -8.79
CA GLU A 184 -12.85 9.52 -9.22
C GLU A 184 -11.74 10.49 -8.84
N GLN A 185 -10.59 9.93 -8.48
CA GLN A 185 -9.39 10.70 -8.19
C GLN A 185 -8.75 11.22 -9.49
N GLU A 186 -8.49 12.53 -9.55
CA GLU A 186 -7.73 13.19 -10.62
C GLU A 186 -6.54 13.99 -10.04
N PRO A 187 -5.30 13.71 -10.48
CA PRO A 187 -4.92 12.66 -11.41
C PRO A 187 -5.01 11.28 -10.75
N PHE A 188 -5.48 10.29 -11.49
CA PHE A 188 -5.57 8.90 -10.99
C PHE A 188 -4.17 8.32 -10.74
N GLN A 189 -3.33 8.37 -11.77
CA GLN A 189 -1.92 7.99 -11.71
C GLN A 189 -1.18 8.64 -12.87
N ALA A 190 0.10 8.93 -12.68
CA ALA A 190 0.94 9.52 -13.70
C ALA A 190 2.22 8.72 -13.91
N PHE A 191 2.64 8.67 -15.16
CA PHE A 191 3.82 7.94 -15.60
C PHE A 191 4.53 8.77 -16.65
N ALA A 192 5.86 8.77 -16.64
CA ALA A 192 6.61 9.13 -17.83
C ALA A 192 6.65 7.91 -18.75
N ALA A 193 6.46 8.16 -20.04
CA ALA A 193 6.77 7.20 -21.08
C ALA A 193 7.77 7.84 -22.03
N THR A 194 8.85 7.13 -22.33
CA THR A 194 9.76 7.49 -23.41
C THR A 194 9.47 6.55 -24.58
N THR A 195 8.98 7.06 -25.70
CA THR A 195 8.89 6.28 -26.94
C THR A 195 10.22 6.41 -27.67
N THR A 196 10.72 5.31 -28.23
CA THR A 196 11.88 5.32 -29.13
C THR A 196 11.52 5.70 -30.57
N ASP A 197 10.23 5.91 -30.85
CA ASP A 197 9.73 6.30 -32.17
C ASP A 197 9.35 7.79 -32.16
N VAL A 198 10.31 8.64 -32.54
CA VAL A 198 10.11 9.95 -33.22
C VAL A 198 11.16 10.08 -34.30
#